data_AF-A0A840HNW9-F1
#
_entry.id   AF-A0A840HNW9-F1
#
_cell.length_a   1.000
_cell.length_b   1.000
_cell.length_c   1.000
_cell.angle_alpha   90.00
_cell.angle_beta   90.00
_cell.angle_gamma   90.00
#
_symmetry.space_group_name_H-M   'P 1'
#
loop_
_entity.id
_entity.type
_entity.pdbx_description
1 polymer ?
#
loop_
_entity_poly.entity_id
_entity_poly.type
_entity_poly.pdbx_seq_one_letter_code
_entity_poly.pdbx_strand_id
1 'polypeptide(L)'
;MAQILKFPTKKIEPVAVRSGSKHRISVEVLDDVRPRRTRWRVQFEIQEAAGFAALKGFTDRAVAQGYRHRFAVSSTQAVRRFVAETSGLVAAGRIAIWIDGLKVQPQVARSA
;
A
#
# COMPACT_ATOMS: atom_id res chain seq x y z
N MET A 1 17.45 -13.77 3.63
CA MET A 1 16.41 -14.76 3.26
C MET A 1 15.13 -14.03 2.86
N ALA A 2 14.36 -14.56 1.91
CA ALA A 2 13.09 -14.00 1.48
C ALA A 2 11.92 -14.68 2.22
N GLN A 3 10.84 -13.96 2.47
CA GLN A 3 9.60 -14.48 3.05
C GLN A 3 8.41 -14.14 2.16
N ILE A 4 7.45 -15.05 2.02
CA ILE A 4 6.23 -14.82 1.24
C ILE A 4 5.16 -14.22 2.14
N LEU A 5 4.73 -13.01 1.81
CA LEU A 5 3.56 -12.38 2.43
C LEU A 5 2.31 -12.85 1.72
N LYS A 6 1.53 -13.67 2.41
CA LYS A 6 0.13 -13.95 2.05
C LYS A 6 -0.76 -12.91 2.72
N PHE A 7 -1.79 -12.46 2.00
CA PHE A 7 -2.76 -11.50 2.49
C PHE A 7 -4.09 -12.20 2.79
N PRO A 8 -4.86 -11.73 3.79
CA PRO A 8 -6.16 -12.32 4.14
C PRO A 8 -7.26 -12.07 3.08
N THR A 9 -6.93 -11.40 1.97
CA THR A 9 -7.82 -11.07 0.86
C THR A 9 -7.39 -11.81 -0.41
N LYS A 10 -8.37 -12.28 -1.20
CA LYS A 10 -8.13 -12.90 -2.51
C LYS A 10 -7.99 -11.88 -3.66
N LYS A 11 -7.93 -10.58 -3.33
CA LYS A 11 -7.81 -9.50 -4.32
C LYS A 11 -6.37 -9.17 -4.68
N ILE A 12 -5.39 -9.72 -3.97
CA ILE A 12 -3.98 -9.34 -4.06
C ILE A 12 -3.13 -10.60 -4.12
N GLU A 13 -2.17 -10.63 -5.03
CA GLU A 13 -1.21 -11.73 -5.13
C GLU A 13 -0.23 -11.73 -3.95
N PRO A 14 0.22 -12.90 -3.47
CA PRO A 14 1.28 -12.98 -2.47
C PRO A 14 2.57 -12.27 -2.93
N VAL A 15 3.26 -11.59 -2.02
CA VAL A 15 4.49 -10.85 -2.34
C VAL A 15 5.68 -11.45 -1.60
N ALA A 16 6.75 -11.79 -2.32
CA ALA A 16 7.99 -12.33 -1.75
C ALA A 16 8.92 -11.20 -1.28
N VAL A 17 8.86 -10.80 -0.01
CA VAL A 17 9.66 -9.68 0.54
C VAL A 17 10.93 -10.16 1.23
N ARG A 18 11.83 -9.23 1.56
CA ARG A 18 12.99 -9.56 2.39
C ARG A 18 12.53 -9.90 3.82
N SER A 19 13.11 -10.93 4.42
CA SER A 19 12.90 -11.23 5.84
C SER A 19 13.60 -10.15 6.67
N GLY A 20 12.83 -9.38 7.43
CA GLY A 20 13.33 -8.28 8.25
C GLY A 20 12.28 -7.81 9.25
N SER A 21 12.73 -7.10 10.29
CA SER A 21 11.84 -6.55 11.32
C SER A 21 11.13 -5.25 10.89
N LYS A 22 11.53 -4.66 9.76
CA LYS A 22 10.90 -3.48 9.19
C LYS A 22 10.74 -3.66 7.69
N HIS A 23 9.63 -3.16 7.17
CA HIS A 23 9.34 -3.13 5.74
C HIS A 23 9.23 -1.69 5.27
N ARG A 24 9.86 -1.36 4.15
CA ARG A 24 9.66 -0.08 3.48
C ARG A 24 8.44 -0.19 2.59
N ILE A 25 7.42 0.62 2.86
CA ILE A 25 6.25 0.74 2.00
C ILE A 25 6.39 2.01 1.17
N SER A 26 5.99 1.92 -0.10
CA SER A 26 5.74 3.08 -0.95
C SER A 26 4.32 3.04 -1.48
N VAL A 27 3.64 4.18 -1.52
CA VAL A 27 2.27 4.31 -2.03
C VAL A 27 2.20 5.46 -3.01
N GLU A 28 1.52 5.23 -4.11
CA GLU A 28 1.22 6.22 -5.12
C GLU A 28 -0.28 6.22 -5.36
N VAL A 29 -0.90 7.41 -5.37
CA VAL A 29 -2.32 7.57 -5.65
C VAL A 29 -2.47 7.82 -7.14
N LEU A 30 -3.22 6.95 -7.81
CA LEU A 30 -3.45 6.93 -9.25
C LEU A 30 -4.90 7.27 -9.62
N ASP A 31 -5.72 7.63 -8.63
CA ASP A 31 -7.14 7.94 -8.85
C ASP A 31 -7.31 9.32 -9.50
N ASP A 32 -7.57 9.32 -10.80
CA ASP A 32 -7.79 10.55 -11.58
C ASP A 32 -9.17 11.19 -11.32
N VAL A 33 -10.13 10.44 -10.78
CA VAL A 33 -11.51 10.92 -10.61
C VAL A 33 -11.67 11.64 -9.27
N ARG A 34 -11.14 11.06 -8.19
CA ARG A 34 -11.26 11.60 -6.82
C ARG A 34 -9.94 11.47 -6.03
N PRO A 35 -8.83 12.06 -6.49
CA PRO A 35 -7.50 11.87 -5.90
C PRO A 35 -7.45 12.25 -4.43
N ARG A 36 -8.05 13.39 -4.05
CA ARG A 36 -8.10 13.84 -2.64
C ARG A 36 -8.81 12.84 -1.74
N ARG A 37 -9.95 12.30 -2.18
CA ARG A 37 -10.73 11.33 -1.39
C ARG A 37 -9.96 10.03 -1.21
N THR A 38 -9.30 9.55 -2.26
CA THR A 38 -8.47 8.35 -2.19
C THR A 38 -7.24 8.57 -1.31
N ARG A 39 -6.58 9.73 -1.39
CA ARG A 39 -5.50 10.14 -0.49
C ARG A 39 -5.95 10.17 0.98
N TRP A 40 -7.12 10.72 1.31
CA TRP A 40 -7.69 10.69 2.68
C TRP A 40 -7.88 9.27 3.20
N ARG A 41 -8.38 8.35 2.36
CA ARG A 41 -8.54 6.93 2.76
C ARG A 41 -7.18 6.28 3.03
N VAL A 42 -6.22 6.45 2.13
CA VAL A 42 -4.87 5.91 2.28
C VAL A 42 -4.17 6.48 3.52
N GLN A 43 -4.39 7.76 3.83
CA GLN A 43 -3.83 8.42 5.00
C GLN A 43 -4.21 7.71 6.30
N PHE A 44 -5.48 7.34 6.44
CA PHE A 44 -5.96 6.59 7.61
C PHE A 44 -5.20 5.26 7.75
N GLU A 45 -5.07 4.51 6.65
CA GLU A 45 -4.38 3.22 6.65
C GLU A 45 -2.87 3.34 6.96
N ILE A 46 -2.22 4.40 6.47
CA ILE A 46 -0.81 4.67 6.80
C ILE A 46 -0.66 4.97 8.30
N GLN A 47 -1.57 5.79 8.85
CA GLN A 47 -1.54 6.15 10.26
C GLN A 47 -1.76 4.94 11.17
N GLU A 48 -2.70 4.06 10.82
CA GLU A 48 -2.93 2.80 11.55
C GLU A 48 -1.72 1.86 11.46
N ALA A 49 -1.03 1.81 10.32
CA ALA A 49 0.09 0.90 10.10
C ALA A 49 1.43 1.38 10.70
N ALA A 50 1.66 2.70 10.72
CA ALA A 50 2.99 3.28 11.02
C ALA A 50 2.95 4.54 11.90
N GLY A 51 1.78 4.96 12.37
CA GLY A 51 1.59 6.13 13.22
C GLY A 51 1.56 7.46 12.45
N PHE A 52 1.21 8.54 13.16
CA PHE A 52 1.02 9.87 12.57
C PHE A 52 2.28 10.43 11.89
N ALA A 53 3.46 10.16 12.44
CA ALA A 53 4.73 10.63 11.89
C ALA A 53 5.00 10.09 10.46
N ALA A 54 4.42 8.92 10.11
CA ALA A 54 4.54 8.33 8.79
C ALA A 54 3.79 9.11 7.69
N LEU A 55 2.91 10.05 8.06
CA LEU A 55 2.19 10.92 7.13
C LEU A 55 3.00 12.12 6.65
N LYS A 56 4.20 12.35 7.19
CA LYS A 56 5.01 13.51 6.84
C LYS A 56 5.27 13.56 5.32
N GLY A 57 4.77 14.60 4.68
CA GLY A 57 4.87 14.81 3.23
C GLY A 57 3.72 14.21 2.40
N PHE A 58 2.79 13.45 3.00
CA PHE A 58 1.64 12.89 2.32
C PHE A 58 0.48 13.89 2.20
N THR A 59 0.71 14.93 1.38
CA THR A 59 -0.23 16.04 1.19
C THR A 59 -0.99 15.93 -0.13
N ASP A 60 -2.12 16.64 -0.23
CA ASP A 60 -2.86 16.76 -1.51
C ASP A 60 -1.99 17.30 -2.64
N ARG A 61 -1.16 18.30 -2.36
CA ARG A 61 -0.26 18.89 -3.34
C ARG A 61 0.77 17.87 -3.83
N ALA A 62 1.36 17.09 -2.93
CA ALA A 62 2.32 16.06 -3.30
C ALA A 62 1.66 14.98 -4.17
N VAL A 63 0.49 14.49 -3.77
CA VAL A 63 -0.26 13.49 -4.55
C VAL A 63 -0.63 14.02 -5.94
N ALA A 64 -1.08 15.28 -6.06
CA ALA A 64 -1.40 15.88 -7.35
C ALA A 64 -0.19 15.97 -8.31
N GLN A 65 1.04 15.90 -7.78
CA GLN A 65 2.28 15.87 -8.57
C GLN A 65 2.78 14.45 -8.87
N GLY A 66 1.99 13.42 -8.58
CA GLY A 66 2.40 12.02 -8.75
C GLY A 66 3.44 11.58 -7.71
N TYR A 67 3.52 12.25 -6.56
CA TYR A 67 4.49 11.90 -5.52
C TYR A 67 4.23 10.50 -4.97
N ARG A 68 5.26 9.66 -5.04
CA ARG A 68 5.27 8.36 -4.39
C ARG A 68 5.69 8.51 -2.93
N HIS A 69 4.71 8.44 -2.04
CA HIS A 69 4.91 8.52 -0.60
C HIS A 69 5.62 7.29 -0.05
N ARG A 70 6.54 7.47 0.89
CA ARG A 70 7.37 6.39 1.43
C ARG A 70 7.38 6.44 2.95
N PHE A 71 7.23 5.27 3.58
CA PHE A 71 7.27 5.12 5.03
C PHE A 71 7.74 3.72 5.41
N ALA A 72 8.06 3.52 6.69
CA ALA A 72 8.48 2.22 7.21
C ALA A 72 7.42 1.67 8.17
N VAL A 73 7.16 0.36 8.07
CA VAL A 73 6.27 -0.37 8.96
C VAL A 73 7.09 -1.37 9.77
N SER A 74 6.86 -1.42 11.09
CA SER A 74 7.68 -2.15 12.05
C SER A 74 7.29 -3.62 12.25
N SER A 75 6.29 -4.13 11.53
CA SER A 75 5.93 -5.54 11.61
C SER A 75 5.30 -6.06 10.32
N THR A 76 5.58 -7.33 10.02
CA THR A 76 4.94 -8.01 8.89
C THR A 76 3.41 -8.09 9.04
N GLN A 77 2.90 -8.18 10.27
CA GLN A 77 1.46 -8.20 10.53
C GLN A 77 0.80 -6.86 10.15
N ALA A 78 1.40 -5.73 10.51
CA ALA A 78 0.90 -4.41 10.13
C ALA A 78 0.94 -4.21 8.61
N VAL A 79 1.98 -4.71 7.92
CA VAL A 79 2.02 -4.72 6.44
C VAL A 79 0.85 -5.52 5.86
N ARG A 80 0.60 -6.73 6.38
CA ARG A 80 -0.50 -7.58 5.90
C ARG A 80 -1.86 -6.91 6.07
N ARG A 81 -2.09 -6.25 7.22
CA ARG A 81 -3.32 -5.50 7.49
C ARG A 81 -3.46 -4.31 6.55
N PHE A 82 -2.42 -3.49 6.43
CA PHE A 82 -2.39 -2.34 5.51
C PHE A 82 -2.77 -2.73 4.08
N VAL A 83 -2.17 -3.80 3.54
CA VAL A 83 -2.50 -4.29 2.18
C VAL A 83 -3.92 -4.83 2.10
N ALA A 84 -4.42 -5.50 3.15
CA ALA A 84 -5.79 -6.00 3.17
C ALA A 84 -6.82 -4.87 3.10
N GLU A 85 -6.69 -3.83 3.92
CA GLU A 85 -7.61 -2.69 3.98
C GLU A 85 -7.55 -1.85 2.69
N THR A 86 -6.36 -1.72 2.11
CA THR A 86 -6.17 -0.99 0.85
C THR A 86 -6.44 -1.83 -0.42
N SER A 87 -6.69 -3.13 -0.28
CA SER A 87 -6.81 -4.06 -1.42
C SER A 87 -7.88 -3.68 -2.43
N GLY A 88 -8.99 -3.11 -1.96
CA GLY A 88 -10.06 -2.62 -2.85
C GLY A 88 -9.63 -1.45 -3.72
N LEU A 89 -8.73 -0.58 -3.23
CA LEU A 89 -8.18 0.54 -3.98
C LEU A 89 -7.12 0.06 -4.99
N VAL A 90 -6.27 -0.88 -4.60
CA VAL A 90 -5.29 -1.50 -5.50
C VAL A 90 -5.99 -2.25 -6.64
N ALA A 91 -6.97 -3.10 -6.33
CA ALA A 91 -7.73 -3.84 -7.34
C ALA A 91 -8.51 -2.94 -8.30
N ALA A 92 -8.97 -1.77 -7.84
CA ALA A 92 -9.62 -0.77 -8.67
C ALA A 92 -8.63 0.13 -9.43
N GLY A 93 -7.31 -0.11 -9.34
CA GLY A 93 -6.29 0.71 -9.99
C GLY A 93 -6.14 2.13 -9.43
N ARG A 94 -6.74 2.43 -8.28
CA ARG A 94 -6.76 3.78 -7.68
C ARG A 94 -5.47 4.12 -6.93
N ILE A 95 -4.72 3.11 -6.53
CA ILE A 95 -3.42 3.27 -5.88
C ILE A 95 -2.48 2.17 -6.34
N ALA A 96 -1.18 2.44 -6.30
CA ALA A 96 -0.14 1.43 -6.40
C ALA A 96 0.67 1.38 -5.10
N ILE A 97 0.99 0.16 -4.67
CA ILE A 97 1.73 -0.09 -3.43
C ILE A 97 2.98 -0.90 -3.77
N TRP A 98 4.10 -0.57 -3.13
CA TRP A 98 5.31 -1.37 -3.16
C TRP A 98 5.73 -1.73 -1.74
N ILE A 99 6.12 -2.99 -1.53
CA ILE A 99 6.69 -3.47 -0.28
C ILE A 99 8.13 -3.89 -0.55
N ASP A 100 9.08 -3.26 0.13
CA ASP A 100 10.52 -3.46 -0.06
C ASP A 100 10.97 -3.35 -1.54
N GLY A 101 10.27 -2.49 -2.30
CA GLY A 101 10.52 -2.26 -3.73
C GLY A 101 9.74 -3.16 -4.68
N LEU A 102 9.03 -4.18 -4.17
CA LEU A 102 8.21 -5.07 -4.99
C LEU A 102 6.77 -4.57 -5.07
N LYS A 103 6.27 -4.44 -6.30
CA LYS A 103 4.92 -3.94 -6.55
C LYS A 103 3.89 -4.99 -6.11
N VAL A 104 2.91 -4.56 -5.33
CA VAL A 104 1.73 -5.34 -5.00
C VAL A 104 0.85 -5.44 -6.23
N GLN A 105 0.56 -6.66 -6.68
CA GLN A 105 -0.29 -6.89 -7.83
C GLN A 105 -1.70 -7.27 -7.38
N PRO A 106 -2.74 -6.72 -8.03
CA PRO A 106 -4.08 -7.24 -7.85
C PRO A 106 -4.13 -8.65 -8.44
N GLN A 107 -4.84 -9.53 -7.74
CA GLN A 107 -5.16 -10.84 -8.28
C GLN A 107 -6.22 -10.64 -9.34
N VAL A 108 -5.82 -10.77 -10.61
CA VAL A 108 -6.76 -10.77 -11.72
C VAL A 108 -7.66 -11.98 -11.55
N ALA A 109 -8.97 -11.77 -11.39
CA ALA A 109 -9.90 -12.89 -11.50
C ALA A 109 -9.72 -13.44 -12.92
N ARG A 110 -9.18 -14.66 -13.05
CA ARG A 110 -9.32 -15.42 -14.29
C ARG A 110 -10.83 -15.58 -14.48
N SER A 111 -11.41 -14.76 -15.33
CA SER A 111 -12.71 -15.05 -15.93
C SER A 111 -12.51 -16.38 -16.67
N ALA A 112 -13.06 -17.44 -16.09
CA ALA A 112 -13.23 -18.72 -16.77
C ALA A 112 -14.40 -18.61 -17.73
#